data_AF-A0A800AQV0-F1
#
_entry.id   AF-A0A800AQV0-F1
#
_cell.length_a   1.000
_cell.length_b   1.000
_cell.length_c   1.000
_cell.angle_alpha   90.00
_cell.angle_beta   90.00
_cell.angle_gamma   90.00
#
_symmetry.space_group_name_H-M   'P 1'
#
loop_
_entity.id
_entity.type
_entity.pdbx_description
1 polymer ?
#
loop_
_entity_poly.entity_id
_entity_poly.type
_entity_poly.pdbx_seq_one_letter_code
_entity_poly.pdbx_strand_id
1 'polypeptide(L)'
;MKEKLLTTREASQILGISEKEMIDFASSGLIPHFKIGGEFLRFRREDILKVKEEIRRKYNLSLKKYTWRDKIKDFFYFNDFYIVSFLIILILTWIIFKDILP
;
A
#
# COMPACT_ATOMS: atom_id res chain seq x y z
N MET A 1 -19.19 -17.42 -11.07
CA MET A 1 -17.85 -17.56 -10.45
C MET A 1 -17.72 -16.48 -9.38
N LYS A 2 -17.24 -16.82 -8.17
CA LYS A 2 -17.04 -15.82 -7.10
C LYS A 2 -15.77 -15.03 -7.45
N GLU A 3 -15.92 -13.82 -7.95
CA GLU A 3 -14.77 -13.01 -8.34
C GLU A 3 -13.89 -12.68 -7.14
N LYS A 4 -12.58 -12.88 -7.31
CA LYS A 4 -11.58 -12.52 -6.30
C LYS A 4 -11.52 -11.00 -6.22
N LEU A 5 -11.91 -10.45 -5.07
CA LEU A 5 -11.74 -9.04 -4.76
C LEU A 5 -10.24 -8.72 -4.59
N LEU A 6 -9.83 -7.59 -5.15
CA LEU A 6 -8.47 -7.08 -5.06
C LEU A 6 -8.24 -6.39 -3.73
N THR A 7 -7.03 -6.52 -3.22
CA THR A 7 -6.52 -5.71 -2.11
C THR A 7 -6.14 -4.30 -2.57
N THR A 8 -5.95 -3.36 -1.64
CA THR A 8 -5.43 -2.01 -1.93
C THR A 8 -4.13 -2.05 -2.73
N ARG A 9 -3.21 -2.96 -2.37
CA ARG A 9 -1.93 -3.15 -3.05
C ARG A 9 -2.07 -3.69 -4.47
N GLU A 10 -2.94 -4.66 -4.70
CA GLU A 10 -3.19 -5.17 -6.05
C GLU A 10 -3.86 -4.10 -6.93
N ALA A 11 -4.79 -3.34 -6.38
CA ALA A 11 -5.47 -2.25 -7.10
C ALA A 11 -4.52 -1.09 -7.43
N SER A 12 -3.65 -0.69 -6.50
CA SER A 12 -2.66 0.37 -6.71
C SER A 12 -1.65 0.01 -7.80
N GLN A 13 -1.21 -1.26 -7.85
CA GLN A 13 -0.34 -1.76 -8.92
C GLN A 13 -0.99 -1.72 -10.30
N ILE A 14 -2.28 -1.99 -10.41
CA ILE A 14 -3.02 -1.94 -11.68
C ILE A 14 -3.17 -0.50 -12.19
N LEU A 15 -3.43 0.44 -11.27
CA LEU A 15 -3.57 1.86 -11.58
C LEU A 15 -2.24 2.59 -11.70
N GLY A 16 -1.15 2.00 -11.19
CA GLY A 16 0.18 2.60 -11.21
C GLY A 16 0.34 3.78 -10.25
N ILE A 17 -0.40 3.77 -9.14
CA ILE A 17 -0.40 4.81 -8.09
C ILE A 17 0.12 4.25 -6.76
N SER A 18 0.41 5.12 -5.80
CA SER A 18 0.78 4.69 -4.45
C SER A 18 -0.40 4.04 -3.72
N GLU A 19 -0.12 3.17 -2.74
CA GLU A 19 -1.17 2.60 -1.89
C GLU A 19 -1.90 3.70 -1.09
N LYS A 20 -1.19 4.77 -0.72
CA LYS A 20 -1.78 5.95 -0.07
C LYS A 20 -2.79 6.65 -0.99
N GLU A 21 -2.43 6.95 -2.23
CA GLU A 21 -3.35 7.55 -3.20
C GLU A 21 -4.56 6.66 -3.46
N MET A 22 -4.36 5.33 -3.48
CA MET A 22 -5.45 4.37 -3.60
C MET A 22 -6.45 4.48 -2.44
N ILE A 23 -5.95 4.63 -1.20
CA ILE A 23 -6.78 4.84 0.00
C ILE A 23 -7.48 6.20 -0.06
N ASP A 24 -6.78 7.25 -0.46
CA ASP A 24 -7.31 8.61 -0.60
C ASP A 24 -8.45 8.64 -1.64
N PHE A 25 -8.29 7.93 -2.77
CA PHE A 25 -9.31 7.80 -3.81
C PHE A 25 -10.50 6.95 -3.40
N ALA A 26 -10.27 5.87 -2.63
CA ALA A 26 -11.36 5.08 -2.06
C ALA A 26 -12.16 5.91 -1.03
N SER A 27 -11.47 6.66 -0.17
CA SER A 27 -12.07 7.45 0.90
C SER A 27 -12.85 8.67 0.38
N SER A 28 -12.42 9.24 -0.74
CA SER A 28 -13.13 10.32 -1.44
C SER A 28 -14.27 9.84 -2.34
N GLY A 29 -14.50 8.52 -2.43
CA GLY A 29 -15.58 7.93 -3.23
C GLY A 29 -15.32 7.90 -4.73
N LEU A 30 -14.10 8.19 -5.18
CA LEU A 30 -13.71 8.14 -6.59
C LEU A 30 -13.60 6.70 -7.12
N ILE A 31 -13.19 5.78 -6.25
CA ILE A 31 -13.07 4.36 -6.58
C ILE A 31 -14.08 3.55 -5.75
N PRO A 32 -14.98 2.80 -6.41
CA PRO A 32 -15.88 1.88 -5.73
C PRO A 32 -15.10 0.85 -4.90
N HIS A 33 -15.43 0.73 -3.63
CA HIS A 33 -14.76 -0.18 -2.70
C HIS A 33 -15.75 -0.84 -1.75
N PHE A 34 -15.32 -1.96 -1.19
CA PHE A 34 -16.01 -2.70 -0.14
C PHE A 34 -15.13 -2.70 1.10
N LYS A 35 -15.71 -2.53 2.28
CA LYS A 35 -15.01 -2.73 3.56
C LYS A 35 -15.32 -4.13 4.07
N ILE A 36 -14.28 -4.96 4.24
CA ILE A 36 -14.38 -6.27 4.89
C ILE A 36 -13.85 -6.13 6.32
N GLY A 37 -14.64 -6.58 7.29
CA GLY A 37 -14.25 -6.48 8.71
C GLY A 37 -14.12 -5.04 9.21
N GLY A 38 -14.83 -4.08 8.59
CA GLY A 38 -14.83 -2.66 8.98
C GLY A 38 -13.61 -1.85 8.52
N GLU A 39 -12.47 -2.49 8.26
CA GLU A 39 -11.20 -1.80 8.00
C GLU A 39 -10.59 -2.12 6.63
N PHE A 40 -10.68 -3.37 6.15
CA PHE A 40 -9.97 -3.78 4.94
C PHE A 40 -10.71 -3.35 3.67
N LEU A 41 -10.09 -2.44 2.92
CA LEU A 41 -10.56 -2.06 1.59
C LEU A 41 -10.38 -3.21 0.59
N ARG A 42 -11.42 -3.43 -0.21
CA ARG A 42 -11.48 -4.44 -1.26
C ARG A 42 -12.14 -3.87 -2.51
N PHE A 43 -11.60 -4.23 -3.66
CA PHE A 43 -11.97 -3.63 -4.94
C PHE A 43 -12.36 -4.71 -5.95
N ARG A 44 -13.38 -4.45 -6.78
CA ARG A 44 -13.63 -5.31 -7.94
C ARG A 44 -12.67 -4.93 -9.05
N ARG A 45 -12.11 -5.93 -9.73
CA ARG A 45 -11.20 -5.71 -10.85
C ARG A 45 -11.85 -4.87 -11.94
N GLU A 46 -13.11 -5.13 -12.26
CA GLU A 46 -13.85 -4.42 -13.30
C GLU A 46 -13.99 -2.93 -12.99
N ASP A 47 -14.30 -2.58 -11.75
CA ASP A 47 -14.45 -1.19 -11.31
C ASP A 47 -13.11 -0.45 -11.44
N ILE A 48 -12.02 -1.07 -11.01
CA ILE A 48 -10.66 -0.49 -11.16
C ILE A 48 -10.35 -0.21 -12.64
N LEU A 49 -10.68 -1.13 -13.53
CA LEU A 49 -10.41 -0.97 -14.96
C LEU A 49 -11.29 0.11 -15.61
N LYS A 50 -12.56 0.22 -15.21
CA LYS A 50 -13.48 1.26 -15.71
C LYS A 50 -13.03 2.66 -15.32
N VAL A 51 -12.62 2.82 -14.07
CA VAL A 51 -12.28 4.13 -13.51
C VAL A 51 -10.86 4.58 -13.91
N LYS A 52 -10.03 3.67 -14.43
CA LYS A 52 -8.65 3.94 -14.86
C LYS A 52 -8.53 5.15 -15.80
N GLU A 53 -9.34 5.21 -16.85
CA GLU A 53 -9.27 6.30 -17.83
C GLU A 53 -9.89 7.60 -17.32
N GLU A 54 -10.87 7.51 -16.43
CA GLU A 54 -11.50 8.67 -15.80
C GLU A 54 -10.56 9.35 -14.80
N ILE A 55 -9.96 8.57 -13.90
CA ILE A 55 -8.98 9.07 -12.93
C ILE A 55 -7.76 9.65 -13.65
N ARG A 56 -7.30 9.01 -14.73
CA ARG A 56 -6.16 9.50 -15.51
C ARG A 56 -6.40 10.89 -16.09
N ARG A 57 -7.60 11.14 -16.63
CA ARG A 57 -7.99 12.46 -17.15
C ARG A 57 -8.26 13.48 -16.04
N LYS A 58 -9.04 13.10 -15.02
CA LYS A 58 -9.53 14.00 -13.98
C LYS A 58 -8.43 14.50 -13.05
N TYR A 59 -7.52 13.61 -12.64
CA TYR A 59 -6.42 13.97 -11.75
C TYR A 59 -5.19 14.47 -12.47
N ASN A 60 -5.29 14.60 -13.81
CA ASN A 60 -4.17 14.86 -14.68
C ASN A 60 -2.97 14.07 -14.14
N LEU A 61 -3.15 12.74 -14.06
CA LEU A 61 -2.07 11.79 -13.78
C LEU A 61 -1.09 11.88 -14.97
N SER A 62 -0.49 13.07 -15.14
CA SER A 62 0.89 13.22 -15.51
C SER A 62 1.57 12.11 -14.75
N LEU A 63 2.22 11.27 -15.52
CA LEU A 63 3.00 10.16 -15.04
C LEU A 63 4.05 10.75 -14.08
N LYS A 64 3.67 11.11 -12.85
CA LYS A 64 4.59 11.10 -11.73
C LYS A 64 4.93 9.64 -11.66
N LYS A 65 5.95 9.26 -12.44
CA LYS A 65 6.41 7.89 -12.59
C LYS A 65 6.47 7.40 -11.17
N TYR A 66 5.60 6.46 -10.81
CA TYR A 66 5.65 5.81 -9.52
C TYR A 66 7.04 5.18 -9.45
N THR A 67 7.96 5.92 -8.83
CA THR A 67 9.38 5.68 -9.00
C THR A 67 9.80 4.70 -7.93
N TRP A 68 10.93 4.04 -8.13
CA TRP A 68 11.53 3.18 -7.10
C TRP A 68 11.68 3.89 -5.74
N ARG A 69 11.88 5.21 -5.73
CA ARG A 69 11.88 6.03 -4.51
C ARG A 69 10.52 6.06 -3.81
N ASP A 70 9.42 6.19 -4.56
CA ASP A 70 8.06 6.17 -4.01
C ASP A 70 7.74 4.79 -3.44
N LYS A 71 8.12 3.71 -4.15
CA LYS A 71 8.01 2.32 -3.64
C LYS A 71 8.74 2.11 -2.32
N ILE A 72 9.96 2.63 -2.20
CA ILE A 72 10.74 2.53 -0.97
C ILE A 72 10.02 3.30 0.15
N LYS A 73 9.61 4.54 -0.12
CA LYS A 73 8.87 5.34 0.87
C LYS A 73 7.59 4.64 1.36
N ASP A 74 6.81 4.10 0.43
CA ASP A 74 5.59 3.35 0.75
C ASP A 74 5.89 2.10 1.59
N PHE A 75 6.99 1.40 1.29
CA PHE A 75 7.45 0.27 2.09
C PHE A 75 7.77 0.69 3.53
N PHE A 76 8.54 1.76 3.72
CA PHE A 76 8.86 2.26 5.07
C PHE A 76 7.63 2.76 5.83
N TYR A 77 6.67 3.39 5.15
CA TYR A 77 5.43 3.85 5.75
C TYR A 77 4.53 2.69 6.22
N PHE A 78 4.36 1.66 5.39
CA PHE A 78 3.53 0.50 5.74
C PHE A 78 4.19 -0.48 6.71
N ASN A 79 5.53 -0.47 6.77
CA ASN A 79 6.29 -1.41 7.60
C ASN A 79 6.96 -0.71 8.78
N ASP A 80 6.52 0.48 9.16
CA ASP A 80 7.09 1.28 10.24
C ASP A 80 7.17 0.50 11.57
N PHE A 81 6.08 -0.17 11.95
CA PHE A 81 6.02 -1.03 13.13
C PHE A 81 7.02 -2.20 13.06
N TYR A 82 7.13 -2.84 11.90
CA TYR A 82 8.06 -3.95 11.69
C TYR A 82 9.52 -3.49 11.74
N ILE A 83 9.81 -2.30 11.20
CA ILE A 83 11.16 -1.70 11.22
C ILE A 83 11.56 -1.38 12.65
N VAL A 84 10.67 -0.75 13.44
CA VAL A 84 10.92 -0.48 14.86
C VAL A 84 11.12 -1.78 15.64
N SER A 85 10.27 -2.78 15.40
CA SER A 85 10.39 -4.10 16.03
C SER A 85 11.73 -4.77 15.71
N PHE A 86 12.15 -4.72 14.44
CA PHE A 86 13.43 -5.26 14.00
C PHE A 86 14.62 -4.57 14.67
N LEU A 87 14.56 -3.24 14.83
CA LEU A 87 15.62 -2.46 15.48
C LEU A 87 15.73 -2.81 16.97
N ILE A 88 14.61 -3.01 17.66
CA ILE A 88 14.57 -3.50 19.05
C ILE A 88 15.22 -4.89 19.14
N ILE A 89 14.86 -5.81 18.25
CA ILE A 89 15.44 -7.16 18.21
C ILE A 89 16.97 -7.10 18.02
N LEU A 90 17.46 -6.24 17.13
CA LEU A 90 18.90 -6.05 16.93
C LEU A 90 19.60 -5.52 18.17
N ILE A 91 19.03 -4.54 18.87
CA ILE A 91 19.59 -4.01 20.12
C ILE A 91 19.67 -5.11 21.18
N LEU A 92 18.57 -5.86 21.39
CA LEU A 92 18.54 -6.94 22.36
C LEU A 92 19.55 -8.03 22.03
N THR A 93 19.62 -8.42 20.76
CA THR A 93 20.58 -9.42 20.28
C THR A 93 22.02 -8.93 20.49
N TRP A 94 22.29 -7.66 20.21
CA TRP A 94 23.61 -7.06 20.43
C TRP A 94 24.01 -7.04 21.92
N ILE A 95 23.08 -6.71 22.83
CA ILE A 95 23.33 -6.78 24.28
C ILE A 95 23.66 -8.21 24.71
N ILE A 96 22.84 -9.19 24.28
CA ILE A 96 23.05 -10.60 24.61
C ILE A 96 24.42 -11.08 24.11
N PHE A 97 24.81 -10.75 22.88
CA PHE A 97 26.12 -11.13 22.35
C PHE A 97 27.27 -10.41 23.02
N LYS A 98 27.11 -9.14 23.40
CA LYS A 98 28.11 -8.39 24.17
C LYS A 98 28.33 -9.00 25.56
N ASP A 99 27.28 -9.46 26.22
CA ASP A 99 27.38 -10.07 27.55
C ASP A 99 27.91 -11.51 27.49
N ILE A 100 27.80 -12.18 26.34
CA ILE A 100 28.24 -13.57 26.11
C ILE A 100 29.63 -13.68 25.49
N LEU A 101 30.07 -12.71 24.66
CA LEU A 101 31.44 -12.68 24.17
C LEU A 101 32.37 -12.16 25.27
N PRO A 102 33.43 -12.90 25.64
CA PRO A 102 34.40 -12.50 26.67
C PRO A 102 35.23 -11.26 26.28
#